data_AF-A0A8S7EKZ7-F1
#
_entry.id   AF-A0A8S7EKZ7-F1
#
_cell.length_a   1.000
_cell.length_b   1.000
_cell.length_c   1.000
_cell.angle_alpha   90.00
_cell.angle_beta   90.00
_cell.angle_gamma   90.00
#
_symmetry.space_group_name_H-M   'P 1'
#
loop_
_entity.id
_entity.type
_entity.pdbx_description
1 polymer ?
#
loop_
_entity_poly.entity_id
_entity_poly.type
_entity_poly.pdbx_seq_one_letter_code
_entity_poly.pdbx_strand_id
1 'polypeptide(L)'
;EAVLPGGGFYSPGEGLAVRRGEQGHWLISSDDGIHWLFEGDPHHPQRQRLKMLGDRNSNCLNLYYDDRGRITEISGEQQRPCIRLYYELAAHPRRVTQIYQHFPETAPLLLRRYSYDEAGHLNGVYDSTGHLLREFAYDENHCMTLHRQPGGEGYYYQWGWYEGPDDAGWRVTGHHTDSGAQYRLDWRMAERVVCVTDGMGRTRFHQWDAQNQVTAYQDEAGQVTTFRWSDEERLLLGMTDPQGGKWRYVYDRQGHITETHDPLGRVAQTQWHPVWHQPETEVDA
;
A
#
# COMPACT_ATOMS: atom_id res chain seq x y z
N GLU A 1 -8.64 -14.93 14.98
CA GLU A 1 -9.66 -14.89 16.05
C GLU A 1 -10.24 -13.47 16.15
N ALA A 2 -11.49 -13.29 16.59
CA ALA A 2 -12.06 -11.94 16.69
C ALA A 2 -11.46 -11.18 17.89
N VAL A 3 -10.96 -9.96 17.67
CA VAL A 3 -10.42 -9.14 18.76
C VAL A 3 -11.56 -8.61 19.64
N LEU A 4 -11.63 -9.14 20.86
CA LEU A 4 -12.58 -8.72 21.86
C LEU A 4 -12.24 -7.32 22.40
N PRO A 5 -13.22 -6.54 22.90
CA PRO A 5 -12.95 -5.30 23.61
C PRO A 5 -11.95 -5.52 24.75
N GLY A 6 -10.94 -4.65 24.86
CA GLY A 6 -9.82 -4.76 25.79
C GLY A 6 -8.68 -5.68 25.30
N GLY A 7 -8.89 -6.41 24.20
CA GLY A 7 -7.92 -7.33 23.61
C GLY A 7 -7.07 -6.72 22.50
N GLY A 8 -6.11 -7.50 22.03
CA GLY A 8 -5.28 -7.17 20.87
C GLY A 8 -4.40 -8.34 20.45
N PHE A 9 -3.78 -8.21 19.29
CA PHE A 9 -2.78 -9.13 18.77
C PHE A 9 -1.68 -8.36 18.04
N TYR A 10 -0.60 -9.05 17.70
CA TYR A 10 0.49 -8.53 16.90
C TYR A 10 0.70 -9.44 15.69
N SER A 11 1.00 -8.85 14.54
CA SER A 11 1.22 -9.53 13.26
C SER A 11 2.68 -9.32 12.82
N PRO A 12 3.59 -10.23 13.20
CA PRO A 12 5.00 -10.25 12.81
C PRO A 12 5.26 -9.94 11.34
N GLY A 13 4.58 -10.60 10.40
CA GLY A 13 4.84 -10.41 8.96
C GLY A 13 4.41 -9.06 8.41
N GLU A 14 3.51 -8.35 9.10
CA GLU A 14 3.04 -7.02 8.69
C GLU A 14 3.70 -5.92 9.55
N GLY A 15 4.37 -6.27 10.66
CA GLY A 15 4.93 -5.32 11.62
C GLY A 15 3.85 -4.46 12.28
N LEU A 16 2.66 -5.02 12.54
CA LEU A 16 1.49 -4.29 13.05
C LEU A 16 0.93 -4.91 14.33
N ALA A 17 0.74 -4.10 15.36
CA ALA A 17 -0.09 -4.42 16.52
C ALA A 17 -1.51 -3.87 16.33
N VAL A 18 -2.52 -4.67 16.63
CA VAL A 18 -3.93 -4.28 16.57
C VAL A 18 -4.54 -4.44 17.96
N ARG A 19 -5.14 -3.38 18.49
CA ARG A 19 -5.82 -3.37 19.80
C ARG A 19 -7.23 -2.81 19.66
N ARG A 20 -8.15 -3.34 20.45
CA ARG A 20 -9.52 -2.84 20.55
C ARG A 20 -9.75 -2.30 21.95
N GLY A 21 -9.97 -1.00 22.08
CA GLY A 21 -10.31 -0.37 23.35
C GLY A 21 -11.69 -0.81 23.86
N GLU A 22 -11.94 -0.64 25.16
CA GLU A 22 -13.23 -0.99 25.78
C GLU A 22 -14.42 -0.23 25.17
N GLN A 23 -14.17 1.00 24.70
CA GLN A 23 -15.16 1.84 24.01
C GLN A 23 -15.33 1.48 22.53
N GLY A 24 -14.69 0.40 22.04
CA GLY A 24 -14.82 -0.08 20.67
C GLY A 24 -13.93 0.61 19.65
N HIS A 25 -13.10 1.58 20.06
CA HIS A 25 -12.06 2.17 19.21
C HIS A 25 -10.98 1.14 18.88
N TRP A 26 -10.42 1.23 17.68
CA TRP A 26 -9.32 0.38 17.24
C TRP A 26 -8.02 1.18 17.16
N LEU A 27 -6.97 0.69 17.80
CA LEU A 27 -5.63 1.24 17.68
C LEU A 27 -4.79 0.24 16.90
N ILE A 28 -4.29 0.68 15.74
CA ILE A 28 -3.28 -0.06 14.98
C ILE A 28 -1.97 0.69 15.15
N SER A 29 -0.87 -0.01 15.42
CA SER A 29 0.45 0.61 15.56
C SER A 29 1.50 -0.22 14.86
N SER A 30 2.41 0.42 14.15
CA SER A 30 3.55 -0.21 13.49
C SER A 30 4.81 -0.16 14.33
N ASP A 31 5.77 -1.02 13.99
CA ASP A 31 7.05 -1.13 14.67
C ASP A 31 7.96 0.10 14.48
N ASP A 32 7.70 0.92 13.47
CA ASP A 32 8.34 2.22 13.26
C ASP A 32 7.75 3.32 14.17
N GLY A 33 6.67 3.02 14.90
CA GLY A 33 6.10 3.88 15.92
C GLY A 33 4.96 4.77 15.43
N ILE A 34 4.53 4.60 14.19
CA ILE A 34 3.29 5.21 13.69
C ILE A 34 2.10 4.46 14.31
N HIS A 35 1.05 5.19 14.65
CA HIS A 35 -0.19 4.59 15.09
C HIS A 35 -1.42 5.28 14.47
N TRP A 36 -2.45 4.49 14.26
CA TRP A 36 -3.73 4.88 13.68
C TRP A 36 -4.83 4.53 14.67
N LEU A 37 -5.59 5.55 15.09
CA LEU A 37 -6.78 5.36 15.90
C LEU A 37 -7.99 5.40 14.99
N PHE A 38 -8.84 4.38 15.06
CA PHE A 38 -10.10 4.30 14.34
C PHE A 38 -11.28 4.29 15.30
N GLU A 39 -12.41 4.79 14.82
CA GLU A 39 -13.70 4.77 15.50
C GLU A 39 -14.80 4.23 14.59
N GLY A 40 -15.93 3.81 15.18
CA GLY A 40 -17.06 3.33 14.40
C GLY A 40 -17.56 4.42 13.45
N ASP A 41 -17.79 4.06 12.19
CA ASP A 41 -18.35 4.98 11.20
C ASP A 41 -19.87 5.12 11.44
N PRO A 42 -20.38 6.32 11.80
CA PRO A 42 -21.81 6.53 12.05
C PRO A 42 -22.69 6.25 10.82
N HIS A 43 -22.14 6.31 9.61
CA HIS A 43 -22.88 6.07 8.37
C HIS A 43 -22.78 4.62 7.88
N HIS A 44 -21.79 3.87 8.38
CA HIS A 44 -21.51 2.51 7.95
C HIS A 44 -21.12 1.65 9.15
N PRO A 45 -22.09 1.05 9.88
CA PRO A 45 -21.84 0.36 11.15
C PRO A 45 -20.82 -0.79 11.11
N GLN A 46 -20.58 -1.35 9.93
CA GLN A 46 -19.58 -2.41 9.70
C GLN A 46 -18.17 -1.87 9.40
N ARG A 47 -18.01 -0.55 9.31
CA ARG A 47 -16.74 0.11 8.98
C ARG A 47 -16.22 0.87 10.19
N GLN A 48 -14.90 0.88 10.29
CA GLN A 48 -14.17 1.79 11.16
C GLN A 48 -13.61 2.91 10.29
N ARG A 49 -13.69 4.15 10.74
CA ARG A 49 -13.08 5.31 10.07
C ARG A 49 -11.88 5.80 10.86
N LEU A 50 -10.86 6.28 10.14
CA LEU A 50 -9.65 6.82 10.76
C LEU A 50 -9.98 8.11 11.51
N LYS A 51 -9.65 8.17 12.79
CA LYS A 51 -9.86 9.35 13.64
C LYS A 51 -8.58 10.16 13.80
N MET A 52 -7.45 9.48 13.95
CA MET A 52 -6.18 10.11 14.25
C MET A 52 -5.03 9.26 13.72
N LEU A 53 -4.01 9.92 13.19
CA LEU A 53 -2.68 9.39 12.94
C LEU A 53 -1.73 9.98 13.99
N GLY A 54 -0.82 9.22 14.56
CA GLY A 54 0.21 9.76 15.44
C GLY A 54 1.52 9.00 15.40
N ASP A 55 2.53 9.52 16.09
CA ASP A 55 3.86 8.93 16.23
C ASP A 55 4.28 8.74 17.70
N ARG A 56 5.47 8.14 17.92
CA ARG A 56 6.06 7.92 19.25
C ARG A 56 6.37 9.20 20.02
N ASN A 57 6.51 10.32 19.32
CA ASN A 57 6.80 11.61 19.93
C ASN A 57 5.51 12.35 20.32
N SER A 58 4.37 11.67 20.26
CA SER A 58 3.04 12.23 20.51
C SER A 58 2.65 13.32 19.51
N ASN A 59 3.31 13.42 18.35
CA ASN A 59 2.77 14.22 17.27
C ASN A 59 1.53 13.50 16.73
N CYS A 60 0.44 14.22 16.50
CA CYS A 60 -0.77 13.66 15.94
C CYS A 60 -1.38 14.53 14.84
N LEU A 61 -2.09 13.90 13.91
CA LEU A 61 -3.01 14.51 12.97
C LEU A 61 -4.40 13.94 13.23
N ASN A 62 -5.33 14.81 13.61
CA ASN A 62 -6.74 14.49 13.81
C ASN A 62 -7.51 14.73 12.52
N LEU A 63 -8.46 13.83 12.24
CA LEU A 63 -9.36 13.92 11.09
C LEU A 63 -10.76 14.32 11.56
N TYR A 64 -11.29 15.38 10.98
CA TYR A 64 -12.64 15.87 11.28
C TYR A 64 -13.56 15.60 10.10
N TYR A 65 -14.77 15.16 10.41
CA TYR A 65 -15.75 14.71 9.44
C TYR A 65 -17.01 15.57 9.48
N ASP A 66 -17.63 15.79 8.33
CA ASP A 66 -18.98 16.33 8.27
C ASP A 66 -20.06 15.28 8.57
N ASP A 67 -21.32 15.72 8.55
CA ASP A 67 -22.54 14.92 8.74
C ASP A 67 -22.81 13.91 7.62
N ARG A 68 -21.98 13.87 6.58
CA ARG A 68 -22.02 12.88 5.49
C ARG A 68 -20.84 11.90 5.56
N GLY A 69 -19.99 12.01 6.58
CA GLY A 69 -18.80 11.19 6.76
C GLY A 69 -17.64 11.55 5.83
N ARG A 70 -17.60 12.78 5.30
CA ARG A 70 -16.47 13.27 4.48
C ARG A 70 -15.46 14.00 5.36
N ILE A 71 -14.17 13.82 5.11
CA ILE A 71 -13.12 14.53 5.85
C ILE A 71 -13.16 16.01 5.44
N THR A 72 -13.40 16.91 6.38
CA THR A 72 -13.40 18.36 6.11
C THR A 72 -12.13 19.05 6.58
N GLU A 73 -11.47 18.49 7.60
CA GLU A 73 -10.25 19.07 8.17
C GLU A 73 -9.28 17.98 8.64
N ILE A 74 -8.00 18.23 8.44
CA ILE A 74 -6.89 17.45 9.01
C ILE A 74 -5.98 18.44 9.74
N SER A 75 -5.74 18.23 11.03
CA SER A 75 -4.96 19.17 11.82
C SER A 75 -4.29 18.55 13.05
N GLY A 76 -3.20 19.16 13.51
CA GLY A 76 -2.57 18.78 14.77
C GLY A 76 -3.39 19.20 15.99
N GLU A 77 -2.86 19.02 17.19
CA GLU A 77 -3.58 19.32 18.45
C GLU A 77 -4.09 20.77 18.53
N GLN A 78 -3.31 21.73 18.04
CA GLN A 78 -3.67 23.15 18.08
C GLN A 78 -4.63 23.57 16.94
N GLN A 79 -5.04 22.64 16.09
CA GLN A 79 -5.90 22.83 14.92
C GLN A 79 -5.43 23.93 13.93
N ARG A 80 -4.22 24.48 14.06
CA ARG A 80 -3.67 25.53 13.19
C ARG A 80 -2.14 25.42 13.07
N PRO A 81 -1.56 25.55 11.86
CA PRO A 81 -2.28 25.53 10.58
C PRO A 81 -3.00 24.19 10.36
N CYS A 82 -4.09 24.21 9.59
CA CYS A 82 -4.85 23.00 9.25
C CYS A 82 -5.01 22.84 7.74
N ILE A 83 -5.26 21.60 7.30
CA ILE A 83 -5.62 21.27 5.94
C ILE A 83 -7.14 21.12 5.86
N ARG A 84 -7.78 21.81 4.91
CA ARG A 84 -9.22 21.70 4.66
C ARG A 84 -9.53 21.18 3.28
N LEU A 85 -10.52 20.31 3.21
CA LEU A 85 -10.96 19.64 1.99
C LEU A 85 -12.35 20.16 1.61
N TYR A 86 -12.51 20.50 0.34
CA TYR A 86 -13.75 21.05 -0.20
C TYR A 86 -14.36 20.11 -1.24
N TYR A 87 -15.69 20.12 -1.33
CA TYR A 87 -16.49 19.18 -2.10
C TYR A 87 -17.58 19.92 -2.87
N GLU A 88 -17.22 20.49 -4.01
CA GLU A 88 -18.12 21.39 -4.76
C GLU A 88 -18.88 20.67 -5.89
N LEU A 89 -18.51 19.43 -6.20
CA LEU A 89 -19.10 18.67 -7.30
C LEU A 89 -20.39 17.98 -6.85
N ALA A 90 -21.54 18.57 -7.16
CA ALA A 90 -22.85 18.07 -6.75
C ALA A 90 -23.15 16.64 -7.26
N ALA A 91 -22.75 16.32 -8.50
CA ALA A 91 -22.91 14.99 -9.08
C ALA A 91 -22.10 13.92 -8.33
N HIS A 92 -20.98 14.31 -7.72
CA HIS A 92 -20.04 13.42 -7.03
C HIS A 92 -19.68 13.97 -5.64
N PRO A 93 -20.64 14.00 -4.68
CA PRO A 93 -20.51 14.77 -3.46
C PRO A 93 -19.42 14.26 -2.50
N ARG A 94 -18.86 13.07 -2.72
CA ARG A 94 -17.74 12.52 -1.95
C ARG A 94 -16.36 12.78 -2.57
N ARG A 95 -16.31 13.46 -3.72
CA ARG A 95 -15.05 13.80 -4.40
C ARG A 95 -14.53 15.16 -3.97
N VAL A 96 -13.29 15.19 -3.49
CA VAL A 96 -12.60 16.40 -3.05
C VAL A 96 -12.27 17.23 -4.28
N THR A 97 -12.81 18.43 -4.40
CA THR A 97 -12.52 19.31 -5.53
C THR A 97 -11.32 20.21 -5.25
N GLN A 98 -11.08 20.57 -3.99
CA GLN A 98 -10.00 21.49 -3.61
C GLN A 98 -9.44 21.15 -2.23
N ILE A 99 -8.14 21.41 -2.04
CA ILE A 99 -7.46 21.30 -0.74
C ILE A 99 -6.79 22.63 -0.43
N TYR A 100 -7.03 23.16 0.77
CA TYR A 100 -6.44 24.40 1.26
C TYR A 100 -5.62 24.15 2.53
N GLN A 101 -4.58 24.96 2.71
CA GLN A 101 -3.95 25.16 4.01
C GLN A 101 -4.48 26.45 4.63
N HIS A 102 -5.00 26.36 5.84
CA HIS A 102 -5.52 27.47 6.62
C HIS A 102 -4.54 27.83 7.73
N PHE A 103 -4.21 29.12 7.84
CA PHE A 103 -3.36 29.67 8.89
C PHE A 103 -4.20 30.49 9.87
N PRO A 104 -3.71 30.73 11.10
CA PRO A 104 -4.41 31.57 12.08
C PRO A 104 -4.74 32.98 11.59
N GLU A 105 -3.80 33.62 10.92
CA GLU A 105 -3.79 35.08 10.70
C GLU A 105 -3.69 35.48 9.23
N THR A 106 -3.62 34.52 8.29
CA THR A 106 -3.47 34.81 6.86
C THR A 106 -4.57 34.15 6.04
N ALA A 107 -4.73 34.65 4.80
CA ALA A 107 -5.66 34.07 3.85
C ALA A 107 -5.31 32.59 3.59
N PRO A 108 -6.32 31.71 3.42
CA PRO A 108 -6.07 30.31 3.09
C PRO A 108 -5.28 30.18 1.79
N LEU A 109 -4.28 29.31 1.81
CA LEU A 109 -3.48 28.96 0.63
C LEU A 109 -4.11 27.76 -0.06
N LEU A 110 -4.57 27.94 -1.30
CA LEU A 110 -4.95 26.81 -2.14
C LEU A 110 -3.70 25.95 -2.38
N LEU A 111 -3.79 24.64 -2.09
CA LEU A 111 -2.73 23.69 -2.38
C LEU A 111 -2.98 22.97 -3.69
N ARG A 112 -4.16 22.38 -3.88
CA ARG A 112 -4.49 21.55 -5.05
C ARG A 112 -5.94 21.70 -5.45
N ARG A 113 -6.20 21.57 -6.76
CA ARG A 113 -7.54 21.35 -7.32
C ARG A 113 -7.60 20.00 -8.02
N TYR A 114 -8.78 19.41 -8.06
CA TYR A 114 -9.04 18.12 -8.69
C TYR A 114 -10.25 18.23 -9.60
N SER A 115 -10.16 17.62 -10.78
CA SER A 115 -11.28 17.44 -11.70
C SER A 115 -11.62 15.96 -11.83
N TYR A 116 -12.87 15.72 -12.20
CA TYR A 116 -13.42 14.38 -12.35
C TYR A 116 -14.15 14.25 -13.68
N ASP A 117 -14.15 13.05 -14.25
CA ASP A 117 -15.02 12.72 -15.38
C ASP A 117 -16.48 12.55 -14.93
N GLU A 118 -17.38 12.26 -15.88
CA GLU A 118 -18.81 12.06 -15.58
C GLU A 118 -19.07 10.88 -14.64
N ALA A 119 -18.24 9.84 -14.69
CA ALA A 119 -18.31 8.69 -13.79
C ALA A 119 -17.70 8.96 -12.40
N GLY A 120 -17.06 10.12 -12.22
CA GLY A 120 -16.47 10.55 -10.96
C GLY A 120 -15.06 10.01 -10.74
N HIS A 121 -14.35 9.59 -11.78
CA HIS A 121 -12.93 9.26 -11.70
C HIS A 121 -12.08 10.51 -11.79
N LEU A 122 -10.97 10.54 -11.05
CA LEU A 122 -10.04 11.65 -11.05
C LEU A 122 -9.39 11.75 -12.44
N ASN A 123 -9.68 12.79 -13.22
CA ASN A 123 -9.06 12.95 -14.55
C ASN A 123 -8.01 14.08 -14.60
N GLY A 124 -7.94 14.93 -13.57
CA GLY A 124 -6.98 16.03 -13.52
C GLY A 124 -6.64 16.46 -12.11
N VAL A 125 -5.36 16.73 -11.89
CA VAL A 125 -4.81 17.34 -10.67
C VAL A 125 -4.15 18.65 -11.07
N TYR A 126 -4.44 19.73 -10.37
CA TYR A 126 -3.89 21.06 -10.68
C TYR A 126 -3.21 21.68 -9.47
N ASP A 127 -2.21 22.52 -9.72
CA ASP A 127 -1.59 23.34 -8.69
C ASP A 127 -2.49 24.52 -8.28
N SER A 128 -1.96 25.41 -7.43
CA SER A 128 -2.68 26.58 -6.94
C SER A 128 -2.95 27.64 -8.00
N THR A 129 -2.21 27.62 -9.11
CA THR A 129 -2.32 28.56 -10.24
C THR A 129 -3.21 28.05 -11.37
N GLY A 130 -3.64 26.78 -11.29
CA GLY A 130 -4.44 26.12 -12.31
C GLY A 130 -3.63 25.37 -13.37
N HIS A 131 -2.32 25.22 -13.18
CA HIS A 131 -1.51 24.37 -14.05
C HIS A 131 -1.81 22.90 -13.75
N LEU A 132 -2.12 22.13 -14.79
CA LEU A 132 -2.24 20.68 -14.73
C LEU A 132 -0.93 20.09 -14.20
N LEU A 133 -1.02 19.15 -13.26
CA LEU A 133 0.09 18.44 -12.61
C LEU A 133 0.04 16.94 -12.88
N ARG A 134 -1.14 16.37 -13.10
CA ARG A 134 -1.33 14.98 -13.52
C ARG A 134 -2.65 14.85 -14.26
N GLU A 135 -2.67 13.94 -15.22
CA GLU A 135 -3.85 13.55 -15.98
C GLU A 135 -4.02 12.03 -15.91
N PHE A 136 -5.28 11.60 -15.92
CA PHE A 136 -5.66 10.19 -15.92
C PHE A 136 -6.84 9.96 -16.86
N ALA A 137 -6.91 8.77 -17.44
CA ALA A 137 -8.08 8.31 -18.19
C ALA A 137 -8.48 6.90 -17.74
N TYR A 138 -9.75 6.57 -17.97
CA TYR A 138 -10.37 5.33 -17.54
C TYR A 138 -11.23 4.75 -18.68
N ASP A 139 -11.40 3.44 -18.69
CA ASP A 139 -12.37 2.78 -19.55
C ASP A 139 -13.77 2.71 -18.90
N GLU A 140 -14.71 2.10 -19.62
CA GLU A 140 -16.09 1.87 -19.17
C GLU A 140 -16.20 0.94 -17.94
N ASN A 141 -15.15 0.15 -17.67
CA ASN A 141 -15.07 -0.75 -16.51
C ASN A 141 -14.39 -0.08 -15.31
N HIS A 142 -14.22 1.25 -15.34
CA HIS A 142 -13.59 2.04 -14.30
C HIS A 142 -12.09 1.72 -14.11
N CYS A 143 -11.46 1.04 -15.07
CA CYS A 143 -10.04 0.70 -15.02
C CYS A 143 -9.21 1.83 -15.63
N MET A 144 -8.12 2.23 -14.96
CA MET A 144 -7.27 3.33 -15.41
C MET A 144 -6.48 2.92 -16.66
N THR A 145 -6.72 3.58 -17.79
CA THR A 145 -6.08 3.30 -19.09
C THR A 145 -4.91 4.20 -19.39
N LEU A 146 -4.81 5.35 -18.72
CA LEU A 146 -3.71 6.30 -18.88
C LEU A 146 -3.40 6.97 -17.55
N HIS A 147 -2.12 7.21 -17.30
CA HIS A 147 -1.71 8.31 -16.44
C HIS A 147 -0.48 9.02 -17.02
N ARG A 148 -0.36 10.34 -16.77
CA ARG A 148 0.84 11.11 -17.14
C ARG A 148 1.05 12.36 -16.30
N GLN A 149 2.28 12.86 -16.30
CA GLN A 149 2.64 14.20 -15.83
C GLN A 149 2.52 15.22 -16.98
N PRO A 150 2.47 16.53 -16.71
CA PRO A 150 2.29 17.56 -17.73
C PRO A 150 3.55 17.65 -18.57
N GLY A 151 3.42 17.43 -19.89
CA GLY A 151 4.56 17.34 -20.80
C GLY A 151 5.49 16.16 -20.53
N GLY A 152 5.10 15.24 -19.63
CA GLY A 152 5.85 14.04 -19.29
C GLY A 152 5.40 12.81 -20.07
N GLU A 153 6.08 11.69 -19.80
CA GLU A 153 5.77 10.39 -20.39
C GLU A 153 4.35 9.93 -20.00
N GLY A 154 3.59 9.51 -21.01
CA GLY A 154 2.35 8.76 -20.84
C GLY A 154 2.59 7.29 -20.58
N TYR A 155 1.82 6.75 -19.64
CA TYR A 155 1.78 5.33 -19.28
C TYR A 155 0.39 4.81 -19.56
N TYR A 156 0.29 3.85 -20.47
CA TYR A 156 -0.97 3.32 -20.98
C TYR A 156 -1.17 1.89 -20.50
N TYR A 157 -2.42 1.50 -20.27
CA TYR A 157 -2.77 0.18 -19.75
C TYR A 157 -3.92 -0.44 -20.53
N GLN A 158 -3.85 -1.75 -20.67
CA GLN A 158 -4.93 -2.62 -21.15
C GLN A 158 -5.32 -3.55 -20.01
N TRP A 159 -6.62 -3.84 -19.92
CA TRP A 159 -7.19 -4.63 -18.84
C TRP A 159 -7.96 -5.83 -19.37
N GLY A 160 -7.99 -6.91 -18.59
CA GLY A 160 -8.82 -8.08 -18.81
C GLY A 160 -9.41 -8.58 -17.51
N TRP A 161 -10.64 -9.10 -17.56
CA TRP A 161 -11.26 -9.76 -16.41
C TRP A 161 -10.76 -11.19 -16.29
N TYR A 162 -10.34 -11.59 -15.09
CA TYR A 162 -9.86 -12.93 -14.81
C TYR A 162 -10.55 -13.50 -13.57
N GLU A 163 -10.84 -14.80 -13.62
CA GLU A 163 -11.34 -15.57 -12.49
C GLU A 163 -10.31 -16.64 -12.14
N GLY A 164 -9.99 -16.74 -10.87
CA GLY A 164 -9.03 -17.67 -10.31
C GLY A 164 -9.59 -18.42 -9.10
N PRO A 165 -8.81 -19.38 -8.58
CA PRO A 165 -9.20 -20.13 -7.39
C PRO A 165 -9.29 -19.24 -6.13
N ASP A 166 -8.53 -18.14 -6.08
CA ASP A 166 -8.41 -17.29 -4.89
C ASP A 166 -9.19 -15.96 -5.02
N ASP A 167 -9.32 -15.42 -6.24
CA ASP A 167 -10.03 -14.17 -6.51
C ASP A 167 -10.56 -14.06 -7.94
N ALA A 168 -11.40 -13.05 -8.18
CA ALA A 168 -11.84 -12.63 -9.50
C ALA A 168 -11.71 -11.10 -9.60
N GLY A 169 -11.18 -10.60 -10.72
CA GLY A 169 -10.97 -9.17 -10.89
C GLY A 169 -10.32 -8.76 -12.20
N TRP A 170 -10.30 -7.45 -12.43
CA TRP A 170 -9.57 -6.83 -13.53
C TRP A 170 -8.07 -6.88 -13.28
N ARG A 171 -7.32 -7.32 -14.30
CA ARG A 171 -5.85 -7.37 -14.29
C ARG A 171 -5.29 -6.68 -15.51
N VAL A 172 -4.13 -6.04 -15.35
CA VAL A 172 -3.42 -5.42 -16.47
C VAL A 172 -2.91 -6.53 -17.40
N THR A 173 -3.28 -6.48 -18.68
CA THR A 173 -2.85 -7.42 -19.73
C THR A 173 -1.81 -6.82 -20.66
N GLY A 174 -1.73 -5.49 -20.68
CA GLY A 174 -0.76 -4.77 -21.51
C GLY A 174 -0.39 -3.44 -20.87
N HIS A 175 0.87 -3.05 -21.05
CA HIS A 175 1.37 -1.74 -20.66
C HIS A 175 2.30 -1.21 -21.74
N HIS A 176 2.16 0.06 -22.10
CA HIS A 176 3.18 0.73 -22.89
C HIS A 176 3.39 2.18 -22.45
N THR A 177 4.49 2.78 -22.89
CA THR A 177 4.80 4.19 -22.66
C THR A 177 5.06 4.95 -23.94
N ASP A 178 5.04 6.28 -23.86
CA ASP A 178 5.40 7.15 -25.00
C ASP A 178 6.86 6.94 -25.45
N SER A 179 7.77 6.58 -24.54
CA SER A 179 9.18 6.30 -24.88
C SER A 179 9.41 4.93 -25.53
N GLY A 180 8.35 4.12 -25.68
CA GLY A 180 8.38 2.85 -26.40
C GLY A 180 8.57 1.62 -25.51
N ALA A 181 8.60 1.75 -24.19
CA ALA A 181 8.49 0.58 -23.33
C ALA A 181 7.15 -0.13 -23.61
N GLN A 182 7.18 -1.45 -23.75
CA GLN A 182 5.99 -2.27 -24.05
C GLN A 182 6.07 -3.57 -23.27
N TYR A 183 4.95 -3.98 -22.70
CA TYR A 183 4.82 -5.22 -21.94
C TYR A 183 3.45 -5.86 -22.20
N ARG A 184 3.43 -7.19 -22.27
CA ARG A 184 2.23 -8.02 -22.26
C ARG A 184 2.27 -8.93 -21.04
N LEU A 185 1.13 -9.08 -20.38
CA LEU A 185 0.99 -9.92 -19.19
C LEU A 185 -0.05 -11.01 -19.47
N ASP A 186 0.39 -12.25 -19.44
CA ASP A 186 -0.47 -13.43 -19.62
C ASP A 186 -0.70 -14.09 -18.26
N TRP A 187 -1.89 -13.87 -17.70
CA TRP A 187 -2.30 -14.42 -16.40
C TRP A 187 -2.85 -15.84 -16.56
N ARG A 188 -2.28 -16.78 -15.81
CA ARG A 188 -2.73 -18.18 -15.69
C ARG A 188 -3.19 -18.41 -14.26
N MET A 189 -4.41 -17.96 -13.98
CA MET A 189 -4.94 -17.91 -12.61
C MET A 189 -4.98 -19.28 -11.91
N ALA A 190 -5.38 -20.33 -12.63
CA ALA A 190 -5.43 -21.69 -12.07
C ALA A 190 -4.03 -22.23 -11.67
N GLU A 191 -2.99 -21.80 -12.38
CA GLU A 191 -1.60 -22.17 -12.10
C GLU A 191 -0.92 -21.21 -11.13
N ARG A 192 -1.59 -20.09 -10.76
CA ARG A 192 -1.00 -18.97 -10.02
C ARG A 192 0.30 -18.47 -10.66
N VAL A 193 0.28 -18.27 -11.98
CA VAL A 193 1.44 -17.80 -12.76
C VAL A 193 1.06 -16.61 -13.63
N VAL A 194 1.99 -15.66 -13.77
CA VAL A 194 1.94 -14.60 -14.78
C VAL A 194 3.23 -14.62 -15.60
N CYS A 195 3.08 -14.63 -16.91
CA CYS A 195 4.17 -14.43 -17.86
C CYS A 195 4.18 -12.97 -18.28
N VAL A 196 5.32 -12.30 -18.13
CA VAL A 196 5.50 -10.92 -18.61
C VAL A 196 6.44 -10.94 -19.79
N THR A 197 5.96 -10.51 -20.95
CA THR A 197 6.74 -10.40 -22.18
C THR A 197 7.04 -8.93 -22.45
N ASP A 198 8.31 -8.56 -22.59
CA ASP A 198 8.71 -7.20 -22.94
C ASP A 198 8.64 -6.91 -24.46
N GLY A 199 8.88 -5.66 -24.86
CA GLY A 199 8.87 -5.23 -26.26
C GLY A 199 9.95 -5.88 -27.15
N MET A 200 10.93 -6.58 -26.55
CA MET A 200 11.94 -7.37 -27.27
C MET A 200 11.56 -8.86 -27.37
N GLY A 201 10.40 -9.25 -26.84
CA GLY A 201 9.94 -10.63 -26.82
C GLY A 201 10.58 -11.49 -25.74
N ARG A 202 11.33 -10.90 -24.79
CA ARG A 202 11.88 -11.64 -23.64
C ARG A 202 10.80 -11.86 -22.61
N THR A 203 10.81 -13.03 -21.99
CA THR A 203 9.77 -13.46 -21.04
C THR A 203 10.35 -13.66 -19.65
N ARG A 204 9.66 -13.16 -18.63
CA ARG A 204 9.89 -13.50 -17.22
C ARG A 204 8.61 -14.06 -16.60
N PHE A 205 8.74 -14.86 -15.55
CA PHE A 205 7.59 -15.49 -14.89
C PHE A 205 7.58 -15.17 -13.40
N HIS A 206 6.40 -14.91 -12.87
CA HIS A 206 6.15 -14.83 -11.43
C HIS A 206 5.12 -15.90 -11.06
N GLN A 207 5.43 -16.66 -10.02
CA GLN A 207 4.54 -17.67 -9.43
C GLN A 207 4.16 -17.21 -8.03
N TRP A 208 2.92 -17.46 -7.61
CA TRP A 208 2.45 -17.12 -6.27
C TRP A 208 1.66 -18.25 -5.61
N ASP A 209 1.49 -18.16 -4.29
CA ASP A 209 0.64 -19.07 -3.50
C ASP A 209 -0.77 -18.51 -3.28
N ALA A 210 -1.60 -19.24 -2.54
CA ALA A 210 -2.99 -18.84 -2.23
C ALA A 210 -3.07 -17.55 -1.40
N GLN A 211 -1.98 -17.15 -0.74
CA GLN A 211 -1.86 -15.94 0.06
C GLN A 211 -1.26 -14.78 -0.75
N ASN A 212 -1.16 -14.93 -2.08
CA ASN A 212 -0.59 -13.96 -3.03
C ASN A 212 0.89 -13.63 -2.76
N GLN A 213 1.64 -14.54 -2.13
CA GLN A 213 3.08 -14.37 -1.93
C GLN A 213 3.84 -14.97 -3.11
N VAL A 214 4.86 -14.27 -3.60
CA VAL A 214 5.68 -14.77 -4.72
C VAL A 214 6.51 -15.96 -4.25
N THR A 215 6.32 -17.12 -4.87
CA THR A 215 7.00 -18.38 -4.53
C THR A 215 8.14 -18.72 -5.50
N ALA A 216 8.07 -18.19 -6.72
CA ALA A 216 9.19 -18.27 -7.66
C ALA A 216 9.20 -17.08 -8.62
N TYR A 217 10.41 -16.72 -9.04
CA TYR A 217 10.69 -15.75 -10.08
C TYR A 217 11.65 -16.36 -11.08
N GLN A 218 11.26 -16.35 -12.36
CA GLN A 218 12.14 -16.71 -13.47
C GLN A 218 12.45 -15.46 -14.27
N ASP A 219 13.74 -15.14 -14.43
CA ASP A 219 14.18 -14.00 -15.22
C ASP A 219 14.16 -14.27 -16.74
N GLU A 220 14.49 -13.24 -17.51
CA GLU A 220 14.54 -13.31 -18.98
C GLU A 220 15.62 -14.27 -19.52
N ALA A 221 16.59 -14.68 -18.69
CA ALA A 221 17.61 -15.68 -19.02
C ALA A 221 17.19 -17.10 -18.63
N GLY A 222 15.99 -17.27 -18.07
CA GLY A 222 15.46 -18.55 -17.61
C GLY A 222 15.97 -18.97 -16.23
N GLN A 223 16.71 -18.11 -15.54
CA GLN A 223 17.23 -18.37 -14.20
C GLN A 223 16.11 -18.27 -13.17
N VAL A 224 16.01 -19.25 -12.29
CA VAL A 224 14.90 -19.37 -11.33
C VAL A 224 15.39 -19.11 -9.92
N THR A 225 14.76 -18.14 -9.25
CA THR A 225 14.85 -17.93 -7.81
C THR A 225 13.56 -18.42 -7.16
N THR A 226 13.66 -19.18 -6.08
CA THR A 226 12.49 -19.67 -5.32
C THR A 226 12.47 -19.10 -3.90
N PHE A 227 11.27 -18.90 -3.37
CA PHE A 227 11.02 -18.31 -2.06
C PHE A 227 10.14 -19.25 -1.26
N ARG A 228 10.44 -19.40 0.04
CA ARG A 228 9.64 -20.17 0.98
C ARG A 228 9.09 -19.25 2.04
N TRP A 229 7.78 -19.26 2.24
CA TRP A 229 7.09 -18.44 3.23
C TRP A 229 6.58 -19.31 4.38
N SER A 230 6.35 -18.69 5.53
CA SER A 230 5.61 -19.29 6.63
C SER A 230 4.11 -19.18 6.36
N ASP A 231 3.35 -20.24 6.66
CA ASP A 231 1.92 -20.30 6.34
C ASP A 231 1.11 -19.19 7.03
N GLU A 232 1.22 -19.05 8.35
CA GLU A 232 0.36 -18.14 9.13
C GLU A 232 0.92 -16.71 9.19
N GLU A 233 2.22 -16.58 9.48
CA GLU A 233 2.86 -15.29 9.78
C GLU A 233 3.33 -14.53 8.54
N ARG A 234 3.22 -15.12 7.34
CA ARG A 234 3.64 -14.53 6.07
C ARG A 234 5.11 -14.06 6.02
N LEU A 235 5.99 -14.67 6.81
CA LEU A 235 7.43 -14.38 6.90
C LEU A 235 8.22 -15.19 5.85
N LEU A 236 9.24 -14.58 5.24
CA LEU A 236 10.11 -15.26 4.28
C LEU A 236 11.09 -16.18 5.01
N LEU A 237 10.87 -17.49 4.98
CA LEU A 237 11.72 -18.49 5.66
C LEU A 237 13.02 -18.79 4.90
N GLY A 238 13.05 -18.53 3.60
CA GLY A 238 14.27 -18.74 2.82
C GLY A 238 14.11 -18.47 1.34
N MET A 239 15.26 -18.41 0.67
CA MET A 239 15.38 -18.20 -0.76
C MET A 239 16.39 -19.19 -1.34
N THR A 240 16.18 -19.65 -2.57
CA THR A 240 17.20 -20.38 -3.33
C THR A 240 17.47 -19.64 -4.63
N ASP A 241 18.71 -19.25 -4.87
CA ASP A 241 19.13 -18.60 -6.12
C ASP A 241 19.25 -19.61 -7.27
N PRO A 242 19.45 -19.14 -8.51
CA PRO A 242 19.60 -20.01 -9.68
C PRO A 242 20.82 -20.93 -9.66
N GLN A 243 21.84 -20.62 -8.86
CA GLN A 243 23.06 -21.41 -8.69
C GLN A 243 22.89 -22.47 -7.58
N GLY A 244 21.72 -22.54 -6.94
CA GLY A 244 21.43 -23.44 -5.84
C GLY A 244 21.90 -22.93 -4.47
N GLY A 245 22.40 -21.70 -4.40
CA GLY A 245 22.71 -21.03 -3.15
C GLY A 245 21.45 -20.83 -2.32
N LYS A 246 21.50 -21.15 -1.04
CA LYS A 246 20.34 -21.13 -0.14
C LYS A 246 20.52 -20.14 0.99
N TRP A 247 19.51 -19.31 1.17
CA TRP A 247 19.36 -18.47 2.34
C TRP A 247 18.29 -19.05 3.25
N ARG A 248 18.52 -18.97 4.56
CA ARG A 248 17.53 -19.28 5.58
C ARG A 248 17.45 -18.13 6.57
N TYR A 249 16.23 -17.71 6.85
CA TYR A 249 15.93 -16.64 7.79
C TYR A 249 15.23 -17.24 9.01
N VAL A 250 15.66 -16.84 10.20
CA VAL A 250 15.06 -17.21 11.47
C VAL A 250 14.49 -15.97 12.10
N TYR A 251 13.30 -16.10 12.69
CA TYR A 251 12.57 -14.99 13.27
C TYR A 251 12.31 -15.22 14.77
N ASP A 252 12.28 -14.13 15.54
CA ASP A 252 11.69 -14.16 16.89
C ASP A 252 10.16 -14.14 16.81
N ARG A 253 9.50 -14.12 17.99
CA ARG A 253 8.03 -14.05 18.08
C ARG A 253 7.47 -12.70 17.63
N GLN A 254 8.32 -11.70 17.49
CA GLN A 254 7.97 -10.36 17.01
C GLN A 254 8.25 -10.22 15.50
N GLY A 255 8.66 -11.27 14.79
CA GLY A 255 8.91 -11.19 13.35
C GLY A 255 10.22 -10.48 12.98
N HIS A 256 11.10 -10.25 13.94
CA HIS A 256 12.45 -9.77 13.62
C HIS A 256 13.35 -10.91 13.18
N ILE A 257 14.19 -10.66 12.19
CA ILE A 257 15.20 -11.62 11.75
C ILE A 257 16.28 -11.73 12.85
N THR A 258 16.36 -12.89 13.50
CA THR A 258 17.39 -13.19 14.51
C THR A 258 18.60 -13.90 13.91
N GLU A 259 18.43 -14.63 12.82
CA GLU A 259 19.53 -15.27 12.11
C GLU A 259 19.33 -15.22 10.60
N THR A 260 20.40 -14.92 9.87
CA THR A 260 20.50 -15.11 8.42
C THR A 260 21.62 -16.10 8.13
N HIS A 261 21.27 -17.21 7.48
CA HIS A 261 22.21 -18.22 7.02
C HIS A 261 22.41 -18.02 5.53
N ASP A 262 23.65 -17.85 5.09
CA ASP A 262 23.98 -17.64 3.69
C ASP A 262 24.40 -18.95 2.98
N PRO A 263 24.54 -18.92 1.64
CA PRO A 263 24.95 -20.10 0.86
C PRO A 263 26.34 -20.66 1.19
N LEU A 264 27.22 -19.85 1.80
CA LEU A 264 28.58 -20.22 2.19
C LEU A 264 28.62 -20.83 3.61
N GLY A 265 27.47 -20.93 4.28
CA GLY A 265 27.36 -21.41 5.65
C GLY A 265 27.70 -20.36 6.71
N ARG A 266 27.86 -19.08 6.31
CA ARG A 266 28.02 -17.98 7.26
C ARG A 266 26.68 -17.68 7.90
N VAL A 267 26.74 -17.31 9.17
CA VAL A 267 25.57 -16.97 9.98
C VAL A 267 25.77 -15.56 10.50
N ALA A 268 24.87 -14.66 10.08
CA ALA A 268 24.72 -13.37 10.73
C ALA A 268 23.63 -13.48 11.79
N GLN A 269 23.92 -13.05 13.01
CA GLN A 269 22.96 -13.05 14.12
C GLN A 269 22.67 -11.62 14.57
N THR A 270 21.39 -11.37 14.84
CA THR A 270 20.94 -10.07 15.34
C THR A 270 20.10 -10.27 16.60
N GLN A 271 20.52 -9.64 17.69
CA GLN A 271 19.72 -9.55 18.90
C GLN A 271 18.90 -8.27 18.85
N TRP A 272 17.61 -8.37 19.13
CA TRP A 272 16.68 -7.24 19.06
C TRP A 272 16.29 -6.82 20.46
N HIS A 273 16.19 -5.51 20.67
CA HIS A 273 15.65 -4.98 21.91
C HIS A 273 14.21 -5.47 22.06
N PRO A 274 13.81 -6.00 23.24
CA PRO A 274 12.53 -6.67 23.44
C PRO A 274 11.27 -5.79 23.30
N VAL A 275 11.42 -4.51 22.98
CA VAL A 275 10.34 -3.50 22.98
C VAL A 275 10.52 -2.49 21.85
N TRP A 276 11.74 -2.07 21.56
CA TRP A 276 11.98 -0.93 20.65
C TRP A 276 12.20 -1.32 19.19
N HIS A 277 12.10 -2.61 18.83
CA HIS A 277 12.31 -3.11 17.46
C HIS A 277 13.63 -2.57 16.85
N GLN A 278 14.68 -2.51 17.70
CA GLN A 278 16.02 -2.01 17.34
C GLN A 278 17.05 -3.12 17.53
N PRO A 279 18.04 -3.25 16.62
CA PRO A 279 19.13 -4.20 16.80
C PRO A 279 20.05 -3.74 17.93
N GLU A 280 20.31 -4.62 18.90
CA GLU A 280 21.23 -4.40 20.01
C GLU A 280 22.63 -4.92 19.71
N THR A 281 22.73 -6.00 18.92
CA THR A 281 24.01 -6.62 18.57
C THR A 281 23.87 -7.31 17.22
N GLU A 282 24.83 -7.07 16.34
CA GLU A 282 25.04 -7.81 15.09
C GLU A 282 26.36 -8.58 15.21
N VAL A 283 26.31 -9.89 14.96
CA VAL A 283 27.49 -10.76 14.91
C VAL A 283 27.57 -11.37 13.53
N ASP A 284 28.62 -11.03 12.79
CA ASP A 284 28.95 -11.62 11.49
C ASP A 284 30.07 -12.66 11.67
N ALA A 285 29.87 -13.86 11.11
CA ALA A 285 30.83 -14.97 11.11
C ALA A 285 31.67 -15.06 9.82
#